data_AF-A0A931BFN6-F1
#
_entry.id   AF-A0A931BFN6-F1
#
_cell.length_a   1.000
_cell.length_b   1.000
_cell.length_c   1.000
_cell.angle_alpha   90.00
_cell.angle_beta   90.00
_cell.angle_gamma   90.00
#
_symmetry.space_group_name_H-M   'P 1'
#
loop_
_entity.id
_entity.type
_entity.pdbx_description
1 polymer ?
#
loop_
_entity_poly.entity_id
_entity_poly.type
_entity_poly.pdbx_seq_one_letter_code
_entity_poly.pdbx_strand_id
1 'polypeptide(L)'
;MGKDRDGDPEADARAWREAHLPALTPEHERDLARAGFDVKKLRRLGVRDGYGRSLAVSVLICFTDAYPQAASVQDISRAGEASRLITSHSADEFEAALRARGLHSKDPRAKTGATSSRPGKPGKPGKSRGGKPVSGGVWWCGWALLALVAVFFTSCVAAMDIGVGLVIGAVWLILGWFAVVAPLHRRVPVAREVRRLYVAATFAFVLAGVGASNAVLLGFGQQGVGSVDSQWTGTGSHGTQYLQCTVLQPDGSYDDLRSTGACPGPDGSPVTMVYLPGGEDQPFHPALGTRGSLVPLAVLWGVGTVSGCGMLTVAARRGRRALS
;
A
#
# COMPACT_ATOMS: atom_id res chain seq x y z
N MET A 1 -24.34 -20.92 6.13
CA MET A 1 -24.52 -22.14 5.32
C MET A 1 -25.53 -21.82 4.23
N GLY A 2 -25.05 -21.44 3.05
CA GLY A 2 -25.93 -21.15 1.91
C GLY A 2 -26.35 -22.46 1.26
N LYS A 3 -27.66 -22.65 1.09
CA LYS A 3 -28.28 -23.72 0.30
C LYS A 3 -27.51 -23.90 -1.01
N ASP A 4 -26.95 -25.09 -1.24
CA ASP A 4 -26.48 -25.51 -2.55
C ASP A 4 -27.70 -25.46 -3.49
N ARG A 5 -27.85 -24.34 -4.21
CA ARG A 5 -28.63 -24.35 -5.44
C ARG A 5 -27.85 -25.24 -6.39
N ASP A 6 -28.40 -26.40 -6.69
CA ASP A 6 -27.98 -27.20 -7.84
C ASP A 6 -28.12 -26.30 -9.07
N GLY A 7 -26.99 -25.71 -9.47
CA GLY A 7 -26.89 -24.85 -10.63
C GLY A 7 -27.22 -25.67 -11.88
N ASP A 8 -27.91 -25.04 -12.82
CA ASP A 8 -28.17 -25.61 -14.14
C ASP A 8 -26.81 -25.95 -14.81
N PRO A 9 -26.52 -27.24 -15.10
CA PRO A 9 -25.25 -27.65 -15.66
C PRO A 9 -24.98 -27.05 -17.05
N GLU A 10 -26.02 -26.68 -17.80
CA GLU A 10 -25.87 -25.98 -19.08
C GLU A 10 -25.46 -24.53 -18.90
N ALA A 11 -25.97 -23.86 -17.87
CA ALA A 11 -25.59 -22.50 -17.51
C ALA A 11 -24.13 -22.43 -17.06
N ASP A 12 -23.69 -23.38 -16.22
CA ASP A 12 -22.30 -23.49 -15.78
C ASP A 12 -21.35 -23.78 -16.96
N ALA A 13 -21.75 -24.65 -17.89
CA ALA A 13 -20.98 -24.94 -19.10
C ALA A 13 -20.90 -23.73 -20.04
N ARG A 14 -21.96 -22.92 -20.14
CA ARG A 14 -21.96 -21.68 -20.92
C ARG A 14 -21.04 -20.63 -20.31
N ALA A 15 -21.16 -20.39 -19.01
CA ALA A 15 -20.31 -19.44 -18.29
C ALA A 15 -18.81 -19.83 -18.38
N TRP A 16 -18.51 -21.14 -18.35
CA TRP A 16 -17.14 -21.65 -18.53
C TRP A 16 -16.56 -21.33 -19.90
N ARG A 17 -17.38 -21.43 -20.96
CA ARG A 17 -16.98 -21.04 -22.33
C ARG A 17 -16.81 -19.54 -22.47
N GLU A 18 -17.71 -18.75 -21.89
CA GLU A 18 -17.61 -17.27 -21.87
C GLU A 18 -16.36 -16.79 -21.12
N ALA A 19 -15.91 -17.54 -20.10
CA ALA A 19 -14.64 -17.32 -19.43
C ALA A 19 -13.42 -17.75 -20.28
N HIS A 20 -13.60 -18.17 -21.53
CA HIS A 20 -12.55 -18.65 -22.44
C HIS A 20 -11.67 -19.74 -21.82
N LEU A 21 -12.28 -20.69 -21.12
CA LEU A 21 -11.62 -21.89 -20.59
C LEU A 21 -11.86 -23.07 -21.55
N PRO A 22 -10.90 -24.01 -21.67
CA PRO A 22 -11.04 -25.16 -22.56
C PRO A 22 -12.19 -26.05 -22.10
N ALA A 23 -12.88 -26.66 -23.07
CA ALA A 23 -13.92 -27.64 -22.77
C ALA A 23 -13.28 -28.84 -22.04
N LEU A 24 -13.89 -29.24 -20.92
CA LEU A 24 -13.42 -30.39 -20.15
C LEU A 24 -13.94 -31.67 -20.81
N THR A 25 -13.02 -32.53 -21.25
CA THR A 25 -13.37 -33.86 -21.74
C THR A 25 -13.67 -34.80 -20.56
N PRO A 26 -14.35 -35.93 -20.78
CA PRO A 26 -14.51 -36.95 -19.73
C PRO A 26 -13.19 -37.50 -19.18
N GLU A 27 -12.09 -37.39 -19.94
CA GLU A 27 -10.75 -37.72 -19.47
C GLU A 27 -10.22 -36.67 -18.50
N HIS A 28 -10.37 -35.39 -18.82
CA HIS A 28 -10.02 -34.29 -17.91
C HIS A 28 -10.78 -34.36 -16.59
N GLU A 29 -12.07 -34.66 -16.63
CA GLU A 29 -12.88 -34.76 -15.42
C GLU A 29 -12.44 -35.94 -14.53
N ARG A 30 -12.09 -37.08 -15.13
CA ARG A 30 -11.52 -38.22 -14.40
C ARG A 30 -10.16 -37.91 -13.79
N ASP A 31 -9.33 -37.16 -14.50
CA ASP A 31 -8.01 -36.75 -14.01
C ASP A 31 -8.10 -35.77 -12.85
N LEU A 32 -9.01 -34.79 -12.95
CA LEU A 32 -9.30 -33.85 -11.87
C LEU A 32 -9.87 -34.56 -10.64
N ALA A 33 -10.81 -35.49 -10.84
CA ALA A 33 -11.37 -36.29 -9.76
C ALA A 33 -10.30 -37.16 -9.06
N ARG A 34 -9.39 -37.78 -9.83
CA ARG A 34 -8.24 -38.53 -9.27
C ARG A 34 -7.29 -37.65 -8.48
N ALA A 35 -7.15 -36.38 -8.87
CA ALA A 35 -6.38 -35.37 -8.14
C ALA A 35 -7.15 -34.74 -6.95
N GLY A 36 -8.38 -35.20 -6.68
CA GLY A 36 -9.20 -34.74 -5.56
C GLY A 36 -10.01 -33.46 -5.82
N PHE A 37 -10.07 -32.99 -7.07
CA PHE A 37 -10.82 -31.80 -7.45
C PHE A 37 -12.30 -32.10 -7.75
N ASP A 38 -13.19 -31.35 -7.10
CA ASP A 38 -14.61 -31.30 -7.45
C ASP A 38 -14.79 -30.42 -8.69
N VAL A 39 -15.10 -31.05 -9.83
CA VAL A 39 -15.27 -30.39 -11.13
C VAL A 39 -16.36 -29.31 -11.09
N LYS A 40 -17.46 -29.53 -10.36
CA LYS A 40 -18.54 -28.53 -10.25
C LYS A 40 -18.06 -27.29 -9.50
N LYS A 41 -17.28 -27.48 -8.43
CA LYS A 41 -16.69 -26.34 -7.70
C LYS A 41 -15.59 -25.65 -8.49
N LEU A 42 -14.80 -26.39 -9.26
CA LEU A 42 -13.79 -25.84 -10.16
C LEU A 42 -14.44 -24.97 -11.24
N ARG A 43 -15.54 -25.44 -11.85
CA ARG A 43 -16.33 -24.67 -12.83
C ARG A 43 -16.82 -23.35 -12.26
N ARG A 44 -17.43 -23.39 -11.08
CA ARG A 44 -17.89 -22.20 -10.36
C ARG A 44 -16.76 -21.26 -9.96
N LEU A 45 -15.59 -21.80 -9.60
CA LEU A 45 -14.40 -21.00 -9.30
C LEU A 45 -13.91 -20.25 -10.54
N GLY A 46 -13.86 -20.93 -11.69
CA GLY A 46 -13.34 -20.36 -12.94
C GLY A 46 -14.15 -19.19 -13.51
N VAL A 47 -15.45 -19.12 -13.20
CA VAL A 47 -16.39 -18.12 -13.74
C VAL A 47 -16.69 -16.97 -12.79
N ARG A 48 -16.18 -17.02 -11.55
CA ARG A 48 -16.54 -16.06 -10.49
C ARG A 48 -15.94 -14.66 -10.73
N ASP A 49 -14.65 -14.61 -11.02
CA ASP A 49 -13.87 -13.39 -11.26
C ASP A 49 -12.55 -13.74 -11.97
N GLY A 50 -11.76 -12.72 -12.35
CA GLY A 50 -10.48 -12.93 -13.03
C GLY A 50 -9.46 -13.72 -12.20
N TYR A 51 -9.56 -13.68 -10.87
CA TYR A 51 -8.68 -14.43 -9.98
C TYR A 51 -9.05 -15.92 -9.95
N GLY A 52 -10.33 -16.24 -9.75
CA GLY A 52 -10.87 -17.59 -9.81
C GLY A 52 -10.60 -18.27 -11.15
N ARG A 53 -10.71 -17.51 -12.26
CA ARG A 53 -10.27 -17.98 -13.58
C ARG A 53 -8.80 -18.40 -13.59
N SER A 54 -7.90 -17.56 -13.05
CA SER A 54 -6.47 -17.88 -13.01
C SER A 54 -6.16 -19.14 -12.18
N LEU A 55 -6.89 -19.37 -11.09
CA LEU A 55 -6.77 -20.57 -10.27
C LEU A 55 -7.22 -21.81 -11.04
N ALA A 56 -8.36 -21.73 -11.75
CA ALA A 56 -8.86 -22.82 -12.58
C ALA A 56 -7.88 -23.18 -13.71
N VAL A 57 -7.30 -22.19 -14.39
CA VAL A 57 -6.27 -22.41 -15.43
C VAL A 57 -5.07 -23.16 -14.86
N SER A 58 -4.54 -22.74 -13.71
CA SER A 58 -3.38 -23.41 -13.11
C SER A 58 -3.68 -24.85 -12.67
N VAL A 59 -4.90 -25.15 -12.22
CA VAL A 59 -5.33 -26.54 -11.96
C VAL A 59 -5.30 -27.36 -13.25
N LEU A 60 -5.83 -26.83 -14.35
CA LEU A 60 -5.84 -27.53 -15.64
C LEU A 60 -4.43 -27.75 -16.18
N ILE A 61 -3.53 -26.76 -16.07
CA ILE A 61 -2.12 -26.92 -16.45
C ILE A 61 -1.44 -28.03 -15.62
N CYS A 62 -1.72 -28.13 -14.33
CA CYS A 62 -1.06 -29.12 -13.46
C CYS A 62 -1.61 -30.54 -13.60
N PHE A 63 -2.92 -30.69 -13.85
CA PHE A 63 -3.60 -31.98 -13.69
C PHE A 63 -4.29 -32.49 -14.96
N THR A 64 -4.26 -31.74 -16.06
CA THR A 64 -4.84 -32.16 -17.35
C THR A 64 -3.86 -31.83 -18.49
N ASP A 65 -4.16 -32.29 -19.69
CA ASP A 65 -3.47 -31.93 -20.94
C ASP A 65 -4.22 -30.83 -21.72
N ALA A 66 -5.20 -30.17 -21.10
CA ALA A 66 -5.98 -29.10 -21.73
C ALA A 66 -5.11 -27.87 -22.12
N TYR A 67 -3.90 -27.77 -21.56
CA TYR A 67 -2.90 -26.78 -21.93
C TYR A 67 -1.57 -27.47 -22.28
N PRO A 68 -0.91 -27.09 -23.40
CA PRO A 68 0.34 -27.71 -23.83
C PRO A 68 1.56 -27.24 -23.04
N GLN A 69 1.41 -26.19 -22.23
CA GLN A 69 2.51 -25.61 -21.46
C GLN A 69 2.87 -26.44 -20.22
N ALA A 70 4.16 -26.52 -19.89
CA ALA A 70 4.62 -27.11 -18.64
C ALA A 70 4.21 -26.26 -17.44
N ALA A 71 3.79 -26.89 -16.35
CA ALA A 71 3.40 -26.20 -15.12
C ALA A 71 4.58 -25.43 -14.51
N SER A 72 4.43 -24.12 -14.36
CA SER A 72 5.41 -23.30 -13.64
C SER A 72 5.24 -23.44 -12.12
N VAL A 73 6.24 -22.99 -11.36
CA VAL A 73 6.14 -22.91 -9.89
C VAL A 73 4.93 -22.06 -9.44
N GLN A 74 4.58 -21.03 -10.21
CA GLN A 74 3.41 -20.19 -9.93
C GLN A 74 2.11 -20.95 -10.17
N ASP A 75 2.05 -21.79 -11.20
CA ASP A 75 0.87 -22.63 -11.47
C ASP A 75 0.67 -23.67 -10.38
N ILE A 76 1.73 -24.32 -9.92
CA ILE A 76 1.67 -25.27 -8.82
C ILE A 76 1.17 -24.58 -7.53
N SER A 77 1.65 -23.36 -7.26
CA SER A 77 1.19 -22.58 -6.10
C SER A 77 -0.29 -22.22 -6.20
N ARG A 78 -0.75 -21.77 -7.37
CA ARG A 78 -2.16 -21.41 -7.61
C ARG A 78 -3.07 -22.63 -7.59
N ALA A 79 -2.64 -23.77 -8.14
CA ALA A 79 -3.37 -25.03 -8.04
C ALA A 79 -3.52 -25.49 -6.58
N GLY A 80 -2.50 -25.28 -5.74
CA GLY A 80 -2.59 -25.55 -4.31
C GLY A 80 -3.49 -24.58 -3.54
N GLU A 81 -3.64 -23.34 -4.02
CA GLU A 81 -4.66 -22.42 -3.49
C GLU A 81 -6.08 -22.82 -3.94
N ALA A 82 -6.25 -23.18 -5.20
CA ALA A 82 -7.51 -23.71 -5.72
C ALA A 82 -7.95 -24.94 -4.92
N SER A 83 -7.04 -25.90 -4.69
CA SER A 83 -7.30 -27.11 -3.90
C SER A 83 -7.83 -26.77 -2.51
N ARG A 84 -7.25 -25.79 -1.80
CA ARG A 84 -7.72 -25.35 -0.49
C ARG A 84 -9.11 -24.71 -0.50
N LEU A 85 -9.52 -24.14 -1.62
CA LEU A 85 -10.82 -23.47 -1.76
C LEU A 85 -11.94 -24.43 -2.15
N ILE A 86 -11.64 -25.47 -2.92
CA ILE A 86 -12.67 -26.32 -3.55
C ILE A 86 -12.62 -27.79 -3.16
N THR A 87 -11.58 -28.24 -2.45
CA THR A 87 -11.44 -29.63 -2.00
C THR A 87 -11.42 -29.72 -0.48
N SER A 88 -11.80 -30.87 0.07
CA SER A 88 -11.67 -31.21 1.49
C SER A 88 -10.36 -31.94 1.81
N HIS A 89 -9.45 -32.03 0.85
CA HIS A 89 -8.23 -32.83 0.96
C HIS A 89 -7.16 -32.12 1.79
N SER A 90 -6.33 -32.92 2.44
CA SER A 90 -5.17 -32.41 3.19
C SER A 90 -4.05 -31.95 2.23
N ALA A 91 -3.15 -31.11 2.73
CA ALA A 91 -2.00 -30.64 1.95
C ALA A 91 -1.10 -31.80 1.48
N ASP A 92 -1.05 -32.90 2.23
CA ASP A 92 -0.24 -34.08 1.90
C ASP A 92 -0.82 -34.86 0.71
N GLU A 93 -2.15 -34.93 0.61
CA GLU A 93 -2.84 -35.57 -0.53
C GLU A 93 -2.66 -34.76 -1.81
N PHE A 94 -2.69 -33.43 -1.72
CA PHE A 94 -2.39 -32.55 -2.85
C PHE A 94 -0.94 -32.73 -3.35
N GLU A 95 0.04 -32.80 -2.43
CA GLU A 95 1.43 -33.02 -2.79
C GLU A 95 1.66 -34.44 -3.38
N ALA A 96 0.89 -35.44 -2.94
CA ALA A 96 0.90 -36.77 -3.54
C ALA A 96 0.35 -36.74 -4.98
N ALA A 97 -0.73 -36.00 -5.23
CA ALA A 97 -1.29 -35.81 -6.57
C ALA A 97 -0.31 -35.08 -7.51
N LEU A 98 0.40 -34.06 -7.02
CA LEU A 98 1.47 -33.40 -7.79
C LEU A 98 2.61 -34.38 -8.13
N ARG A 99 3.05 -35.17 -7.15
CA ARG A 99 4.11 -36.18 -7.37
C ARG A 99 3.72 -37.23 -8.39
N ALA A 100 2.46 -37.66 -8.41
CA ALA A 100 1.95 -38.59 -9.43
C ALA A 100 2.04 -38.03 -10.86
N ARG A 101 2.13 -36.69 -11.00
CA ARG A 101 2.33 -35.98 -12.27
C ARG A 101 3.78 -35.56 -12.52
N GLY A 102 4.73 -36.00 -11.68
CA GLY A 102 6.13 -35.56 -11.75
C GLY A 102 6.34 -34.09 -11.40
N LEU A 103 5.35 -33.45 -10.77
CA LEU A 103 5.43 -32.06 -10.31
C LEU A 103 5.87 -32.04 -8.84
N HIS A 104 6.68 -31.04 -8.50
CA HIS A 104 7.12 -30.81 -7.14
C HIS A 104 6.85 -29.36 -6.75
N SER A 105 6.25 -29.14 -5.58
CA SER A 105 6.05 -27.79 -5.04
C SER A 105 7.37 -27.09 -4.66
N LYS A 106 8.49 -27.82 -4.66
CA LYS A 106 9.85 -27.32 -4.41
C LYS A 106 10.75 -27.61 -5.59
N ASP A 107 11.40 -26.56 -6.08
CA ASP A 107 12.34 -26.57 -7.18
C ASP A 107 13.44 -27.65 -6.99
N PRO A 108 13.52 -28.67 -7.87
CA PRO A 108 14.55 -29.70 -7.78
C PRO A 108 15.97 -29.17 -8.04
N ARG A 109 16.12 -27.97 -8.64
CA ARG A 109 17.43 -27.43 -9.04
C ARG A 109 18.24 -26.79 -7.91
N ALA A 110 17.76 -26.77 -6.68
CA ALA A 110 18.47 -26.18 -5.55
C ALA A 110 19.42 -27.14 -4.78
N LYS A 111 19.78 -28.32 -5.33
CA LYS A 111 20.67 -29.28 -4.64
C LYS A 111 21.58 -30.06 -5.58
N THR A 112 22.77 -29.53 -5.84
CA THR A 112 23.98 -30.34 -6.08
C THR A 112 25.00 -29.97 -5.03
N GLY A 113 25.22 -30.87 -4.08
CA GLY A 113 26.24 -30.71 -3.04
C GLY A 113 25.98 -31.61 -1.84
N ALA A 114 26.78 -32.69 -1.76
CA ALA A 114 26.94 -33.64 -0.65
C ALA A 114 25.89 -34.76 -0.50
N THR A 115 26.17 -35.84 -1.22
CA THR A 115 25.90 -37.23 -0.82
C THR A 115 26.35 -37.52 0.61
N SER A 116 25.45 -38.06 1.43
CA SER A 116 25.78 -39.07 2.43
C SER A 116 24.52 -39.85 2.79
N SER A 117 24.49 -41.09 2.31
CA SER A 117 23.55 -42.14 2.66
C SER A 117 23.84 -42.65 4.08
N ARG A 118 22.86 -42.54 4.98
CA ARG A 118 22.78 -43.43 6.15
C ARG A 118 21.33 -43.56 6.65
N PRO A 119 20.83 -44.77 6.93
CA PRO A 119 19.50 -45.00 7.45
C PRO A 119 19.50 -44.73 8.97
N GLY A 120 18.58 -43.90 9.47
CA GLY A 120 18.55 -43.61 10.90
C GLY A 120 17.44 -42.67 11.38
N LYS A 121 16.51 -43.27 12.13
CA LYS A 121 15.62 -42.71 13.17
C LYS A 121 14.35 -41.93 12.75
N PRO A 122 13.24 -42.14 13.49
CA PRO A 122 11.96 -41.47 13.25
C PRO A 122 12.14 -39.96 13.43
N GLY A 123 11.88 -39.22 12.36
CA GLY A 123 11.97 -37.77 12.32
C GLY A 123 10.97 -37.15 13.29
N LYS A 124 11.50 -36.44 14.29
CA LYS A 124 10.78 -35.46 15.11
C LYS A 124 9.92 -34.54 14.22
N PRO A 125 8.75 -34.06 14.70
CA PRO A 125 7.87 -33.19 13.92
C PRO A 125 8.67 -32.02 13.37
N GLY A 126 8.56 -31.86 12.05
CA GLY A 126 9.36 -30.91 11.28
C GLY A 126 9.29 -29.53 11.90
N LYS A 127 10.47 -29.03 12.32
CA LYS A 127 10.69 -27.61 12.53
C LYS A 127 10.11 -26.88 11.32
N SER A 128 9.04 -26.15 11.56
CA SER A 128 8.60 -25.08 10.67
C SER A 128 9.84 -24.27 10.27
N ARG A 129 9.87 -23.76 9.05
CA ARG A 129 10.79 -22.67 8.68
C ARG A 129 10.40 -21.41 9.47
N GLY A 130 10.51 -21.48 10.79
CA GLY A 130 10.51 -20.35 11.69
C GLY A 130 11.84 -19.67 11.49
N GLY A 131 11.86 -18.59 10.70
CA GLY A 131 12.86 -17.56 10.96
C GLY A 131 12.78 -17.15 12.44
N LYS A 132 13.71 -16.33 12.92
CA LYS A 132 13.58 -15.81 14.28
C LYS A 132 12.33 -14.92 14.39
N PRO A 133 11.56 -14.95 15.48
CA PRO A 133 10.54 -13.93 15.71
C PRO A 133 11.21 -12.56 15.59
N VAL A 134 10.51 -11.60 14.99
CA VAL A 134 11.03 -10.24 14.88
C VAL A 134 11.32 -9.75 16.30
N SER A 135 12.56 -9.32 16.57
CA SER A 135 12.90 -8.82 17.89
C SER A 135 12.07 -7.58 18.20
N GLY A 136 11.71 -7.38 19.48
CA GLY A 136 10.94 -6.20 19.89
C GLY A 136 11.61 -4.88 19.50
N GLY A 137 12.96 -4.85 19.44
CA GLY A 137 13.73 -3.72 18.94
C GLY A 137 13.46 -3.45 17.45
N VAL A 138 13.63 -4.46 16.58
CA VAL A 138 13.40 -4.30 15.13
C VAL A 138 11.95 -3.89 14.85
N TRP A 139 10.99 -4.42 15.62
CA TRP A 139 9.59 -4.01 15.53
C TRP A 139 9.41 -2.51 15.73
N TRP A 140 9.85 -2.00 16.88
CA TRP A 140 9.67 -0.59 17.21
C TRP A 140 10.52 0.33 16.34
N CYS A 141 11.74 -0.07 15.99
CA CYS A 141 12.57 0.68 15.05
C CYS A 141 11.90 0.83 13.68
N GLY A 142 11.25 -0.22 13.17
CA GLY A 142 10.52 -0.15 11.89
C GLY A 142 9.38 0.86 11.93
N TRP A 143 8.51 0.78 12.94
CA TRP A 143 7.39 1.72 13.10
C TRP A 143 7.84 3.14 13.40
N ALA A 144 8.91 3.32 14.20
CA ALA A 144 9.49 4.62 14.48
C ALA A 144 10.09 5.25 13.22
N LEU A 145 10.87 4.50 12.44
CA LEU A 145 11.43 4.95 11.18
C LEU A 145 10.33 5.39 10.21
N LEU A 146 9.28 4.57 10.09
CA LEU A 146 8.13 4.90 9.25
C LEU A 146 7.49 6.24 9.66
N ALA A 147 7.22 6.40 10.96
CA ALA A 147 6.60 7.61 11.49
C ALA A 147 7.50 8.84 11.34
N LEU A 148 8.79 8.71 11.64
CA LEU A 148 9.76 9.81 11.53
C LEU A 148 9.88 10.32 10.11
N VAL A 149 10.02 9.41 9.14
CA VAL A 149 10.14 9.79 7.72
C VAL A 149 8.82 10.38 7.21
N ALA A 150 7.68 9.84 7.63
CA ALA A 150 6.37 10.42 7.30
C ALA A 150 6.25 11.85 7.84
N VAL A 151 6.53 12.06 9.13
CA VAL A 151 6.51 13.40 9.77
C VAL A 151 7.47 14.35 9.08
N PHE A 152 8.67 13.90 8.74
CA PHE A 152 9.67 14.72 8.05
C PHE A 152 9.14 15.24 6.70
N PHE A 153 8.59 14.37 5.86
CA PHE A 153 8.06 14.80 4.57
C PHE A 153 6.77 15.62 4.69
N THR A 154 5.82 15.17 5.53
CA THR A 154 4.53 15.87 5.67
C THR A 154 4.58 17.09 6.58
N SER A 155 5.72 17.38 7.23
CA SER A 155 5.91 18.61 8.00
C SER A 155 7.01 19.48 7.42
N CYS A 156 8.25 19.00 7.39
CA CYS A 156 9.40 19.84 6.99
C CYS A 156 9.36 20.15 5.50
N VAL A 157 9.24 19.12 4.65
CA VAL A 157 9.22 19.33 3.20
C VAL A 157 7.92 20.00 2.77
N ALA A 158 6.78 19.57 3.32
CA ALA A 158 5.46 20.17 3.04
C ALA A 158 5.36 21.64 3.50
N ALA A 159 6.15 22.06 4.49
CA ALA A 159 6.20 23.46 4.89
C ALA A 159 6.89 24.35 3.85
N MET A 160 7.86 23.81 3.09
CA MET A 160 8.53 24.51 2.01
C MET A 160 7.71 24.44 0.71
N ASP A 161 7.29 23.24 0.33
CA ASP A 161 6.43 22.99 -0.82
C ASP A 161 5.39 21.93 -0.45
N ILE A 162 4.14 22.35 -0.31
CA ILE A 162 3.02 21.44 0.05
C ILE A 162 2.93 20.30 -0.97
N GLY A 163 3.02 20.60 -2.27
CA GLY A 163 2.86 19.62 -3.33
C GLY A 163 3.91 18.52 -3.25
N VAL A 164 5.19 18.92 -3.22
CA VAL A 164 6.32 17.99 -3.12
C VAL A 164 6.27 17.20 -1.82
N GLY A 165 6.06 17.87 -0.67
CA GLY A 165 6.03 17.22 0.64
C GLY A 165 4.90 16.20 0.79
N LEU A 166 3.69 16.54 0.32
CA LEU A 166 2.55 15.63 0.36
C LEU A 166 2.73 14.43 -0.57
N VAL A 167 3.20 14.65 -1.81
CA VAL A 167 3.41 13.56 -2.77
C VAL A 167 4.48 12.59 -2.27
N ILE A 168 5.64 13.10 -1.85
CA ILE A 168 6.72 12.24 -1.35
C ILE A 168 6.29 11.54 -0.05
N GLY A 169 5.62 12.23 0.86
CA GLY A 169 5.10 11.65 2.09
C GLY A 169 4.07 10.54 1.86
N ALA A 170 3.14 10.73 0.91
CA ALA A 170 2.17 9.72 0.53
C ALA A 170 2.83 8.50 -0.12
N VAL A 171 3.77 8.72 -1.05
CA VAL A 171 4.56 7.64 -1.67
C VAL A 171 5.34 6.87 -0.61
N TRP A 172 5.96 7.56 0.36
CA TRP A 172 6.65 6.92 1.46
C TRP A 172 5.73 6.05 2.31
N LEU A 173 4.51 6.51 2.63
CA LEU A 173 3.55 5.70 3.39
C LEU A 173 3.08 4.48 2.58
N ILE A 174 2.92 4.60 1.26
CA ILE A 174 2.61 3.43 0.42
C ILE A 174 3.77 2.43 0.43
N LEU A 175 4.99 2.91 0.15
CA LEU A 175 6.19 2.06 0.13
C LEU A 175 6.50 1.47 1.50
N GLY A 176 6.33 2.25 2.56
CA GLY A 176 6.55 1.87 3.94
C GLY A 176 5.63 0.75 4.40
N TRP A 177 4.41 0.66 3.86
CA TRP A 177 3.57 -0.51 4.05
C TRP A 177 4.25 -1.79 3.55
N PHE A 178 4.77 -1.77 2.32
CA PHE A 178 5.38 -2.94 1.68
C PHE A 178 6.81 -3.23 2.16
N ALA A 179 7.57 -2.20 2.51
CA ALA A 179 8.98 -2.29 2.90
C ALA A 179 9.17 -2.53 4.40
N VAL A 180 8.25 -2.04 5.24
CA VAL A 180 8.36 -2.13 6.69
C VAL A 180 7.23 -3.00 7.26
N VAL A 181 5.97 -2.61 7.08
CA VAL A 181 4.85 -3.23 7.80
C VAL A 181 4.59 -4.67 7.37
N ALA A 182 4.51 -4.94 6.06
CA ALA A 182 4.27 -6.29 5.54
C ALA A 182 5.42 -7.28 5.89
N PRO A 183 6.71 -6.90 5.77
CA PRO A 183 7.83 -7.73 6.22
C PRO A 183 7.79 -8.08 7.71
N LEU A 184 7.39 -7.13 8.57
CA LEU A 184 7.23 -7.37 10.00
C LEU A 184 6.14 -8.42 10.31
N HIS A 185 5.19 -8.62 9.40
CA HIS A 185 4.09 -9.59 9.52
C HIS A 185 4.24 -10.81 8.60
N ARG A 186 5.44 -11.12 8.09
CA ARG A 186 5.66 -12.22 7.11
C ARG A 186 5.06 -13.59 7.47
N ARG A 187 4.75 -13.84 8.74
CA ARG A 187 4.21 -15.13 9.22
C ARG A 187 2.73 -15.12 9.59
N VAL A 188 2.15 -13.94 9.78
CA VAL A 188 0.78 -13.79 10.26
C VAL A 188 0.10 -12.74 9.39
N PRO A 189 -1.07 -13.02 8.81
CA PRO A 189 -1.77 -12.02 8.02
C PRO A 189 -2.01 -10.77 8.87
N VAL A 190 -1.68 -9.61 8.32
CA VAL A 190 -1.87 -8.33 9.01
C VAL A 190 -3.35 -8.16 9.36
N ALA A 191 -3.66 -8.00 10.65
CA ALA A 191 -5.02 -7.83 11.13
C ALA A 191 -5.71 -6.63 10.43
N ARG A 192 -7.01 -6.76 10.13
CA ARG A 192 -7.79 -5.72 9.44
C ARG A 192 -7.74 -4.38 10.17
N GLU A 193 -7.69 -4.40 11.49
CA GLU A 193 -7.60 -3.20 12.31
C GLU A 193 -6.26 -2.45 12.10
N VAL A 194 -5.14 -3.18 11.99
CA VAL A 194 -3.82 -2.59 11.73
C VAL A 194 -3.82 -1.90 10.36
N ARG A 195 -4.43 -2.53 9.34
CA ARG A 195 -4.63 -1.92 8.01
C ARG A 195 -5.45 -0.64 8.08
N ARG A 196 -6.59 -0.67 8.80
CA ARG A 196 -7.48 0.50 8.95
C ARG A 196 -6.78 1.65 9.65
N LEU A 197 -6.08 1.37 10.76
CA LEU A 197 -5.30 2.38 11.49
C LEU A 197 -4.18 2.96 10.64
N TYR A 198 -3.51 2.13 9.83
CA TYR A 198 -2.48 2.60 8.91
C TYR A 198 -3.04 3.58 7.88
N VAL A 199 -4.14 3.20 7.21
CA VAL A 199 -4.79 4.03 6.21
C VAL A 199 -5.31 5.33 6.82
N ALA A 200 -5.94 5.27 8.00
CA ALA A 200 -6.39 6.45 8.72
C ALA A 200 -5.23 7.37 9.12
N ALA A 201 -4.09 6.79 9.54
CA ALA A 201 -2.88 7.55 9.82
C ALA A 201 -2.34 8.24 8.56
N THR A 202 -2.38 7.58 7.40
CA THR A 202 -1.99 8.18 6.13
C THR A 202 -2.81 9.42 5.81
N PHE A 203 -4.14 9.34 5.93
CA PHE A 203 -4.99 10.51 5.73
C PHE A 203 -4.71 11.62 6.76
N ALA A 204 -4.47 11.27 8.02
CA ALA A 204 -4.14 12.25 9.05
C ALA A 204 -2.82 12.99 8.76
N PHE A 205 -1.79 12.30 8.28
CA PHE A 205 -0.52 12.94 7.88
C PHE A 205 -0.66 13.81 6.62
N VAL A 206 -1.47 13.40 5.65
CA VAL A 206 -1.76 14.23 4.47
C VAL A 206 -2.47 15.52 4.87
N LEU A 207 -3.50 15.42 5.74
CA LEU A 207 -4.17 16.60 6.28
C LEU A 207 -3.20 17.49 7.07
N ALA A 208 -2.26 16.89 7.80
CA ALA A 208 -1.25 17.64 8.54
C ALA A 208 -0.39 18.52 7.61
N GLY A 209 0.02 17.98 6.46
CA GLY A 209 0.90 18.70 5.53
C GLY A 209 0.31 19.96 4.93
N VAL A 210 -1.01 20.05 4.81
CA VAL A 210 -1.71 21.29 4.37
C VAL A 210 -1.43 22.45 5.33
N GLY A 211 -1.32 22.16 6.63
CA GLY A 211 -1.10 23.16 7.68
C GLY A 211 0.36 23.47 7.99
N ALA A 212 1.32 22.70 7.46
CA ALA A 212 2.70 22.67 7.96
C ALA A 212 3.40 24.03 7.88
N SER A 213 3.41 24.63 6.69
CA SER A 213 3.88 26.01 6.46
C SER A 213 3.24 27.06 7.37
N ASN A 214 1.92 27.00 7.60
CA ASN A 214 1.21 27.92 8.46
C ASN A 214 1.65 27.76 9.93
N ALA A 215 1.96 26.54 10.36
CA ALA A 215 2.52 26.28 11.68
C ALA A 215 3.94 26.87 11.82
N VAL A 216 4.77 26.78 10.77
CA VAL A 216 6.11 27.40 10.75
C VAL A 216 5.98 28.93 10.84
N LEU A 217 5.17 29.55 9.99
CA LEU A 217 4.95 31.00 10.00
C LEU A 217 4.34 31.50 11.31
N LEU A 218 3.42 30.72 11.91
CA LEU A 218 2.85 31.07 13.21
C LEU A 218 3.89 31.01 14.34
N GLY A 219 4.78 30.01 14.31
CA GLY A 219 5.80 29.81 15.34
C GLY A 219 7.00 30.75 15.22
N PHE A 220 7.43 31.06 14.00
CA PHE A 220 8.70 31.74 13.73
C PHE A 220 8.55 33.04 12.92
N GLY A 221 7.44 33.23 12.21
CA GLY A 221 7.21 34.40 11.36
C GLY A 221 6.84 35.65 12.14
N GLN A 222 7.04 36.82 11.54
CA GLN A 222 6.60 38.13 12.01
C GLN A 222 5.31 38.53 11.31
N GLN A 223 4.54 39.44 11.92
CA GLN A 223 3.33 40.00 11.31
C GLN A 223 3.55 41.48 11.04
N GLY A 224 3.20 41.93 9.83
CA GLY A 224 3.23 43.34 9.47
C GLY A 224 2.40 43.65 8.24
N VAL A 225 2.49 44.91 7.80
CA VAL A 225 1.81 45.41 6.60
C VAL A 225 2.88 45.72 5.55
N GLY A 226 2.84 44.98 4.46
CA GLY A 226 3.63 45.23 3.26
C GLY A 226 2.77 45.79 2.14
N SER A 227 3.27 45.74 0.91
CA SER A 227 2.51 46.11 -0.29
C SER A 227 2.73 45.12 -1.42
N VAL A 228 1.76 45.02 -2.32
CA VAL A 228 1.96 44.34 -3.62
C VAL A 228 3.02 45.14 -4.38
N ASP A 229 4.11 44.48 -4.78
CA ASP A 229 5.15 45.12 -5.59
C ASP A 229 4.80 45.02 -7.08
N SER A 230 4.59 43.78 -7.54
CA SER A 230 4.32 43.48 -8.93
C SER A 230 3.42 42.26 -9.08
N GLN A 231 2.67 42.22 -10.18
CA GLN A 231 1.78 41.11 -10.53
C GLN A 231 2.11 40.54 -11.93
N TRP A 232 2.00 39.23 -12.08
CA TRP A 232 2.13 38.56 -13.37
C TRP A 232 1.17 37.39 -13.50
N THR A 233 0.93 36.95 -14.73
CA THR A 233 0.11 35.77 -14.99
C THR A 233 1.01 34.54 -15.05
N GLY A 234 0.83 33.62 -14.09
CA GLY A 234 1.48 32.31 -14.08
C GLY A 234 0.52 31.22 -14.56
N THR A 235 1.04 30.19 -15.23
CA THR A 235 0.27 28.99 -15.55
C THR A 235 0.54 27.92 -14.49
N GLY A 236 -0.49 27.51 -13.76
CA GLY A 236 -0.37 26.44 -12.77
C GLY A 236 -0.14 25.07 -13.42
N SER A 237 0.26 24.09 -12.62
CA SER A 237 0.50 22.69 -13.05
C SER A 237 -0.72 21.99 -13.66
N HIS A 238 -1.92 22.54 -13.49
CA HIS A 238 -3.18 22.07 -14.08
C HIS A 238 -3.61 22.87 -15.33
N GLY A 239 -2.74 23.74 -15.87
CA GLY A 239 -3.00 24.55 -17.06
C GLY A 239 -3.86 25.79 -16.83
N THR A 240 -4.39 25.98 -15.62
CA THR A 240 -5.15 27.18 -15.25
C THR A 240 -4.20 28.36 -15.05
N GLN A 241 -4.56 29.51 -15.62
CA GLN A 241 -3.83 30.76 -15.44
C GLN A 241 -4.26 31.43 -14.13
N TYR A 242 -3.30 31.83 -13.31
CA TYR A 242 -3.51 32.52 -12.05
C TYR A 242 -2.67 33.80 -12.03
N LEU A 243 -3.21 34.87 -11.45
CA LEU A 243 -2.44 36.07 -11.13
C LEU A 243 -1.59 35.77 -9.89
N GLN A 244 -0.28 35.70 -10.12
CA GLN A 244 0.76 35.61 -9.09
C GLN A 244 1.31 37.02 -8.82
N CYS A 245 1.93 37.22 -7.67
CA CYS A 245 2.48 38.51 -7.31
C CYS A 245 3.62 38.39 -6.30
N THR A 246 4.51 39.36 -6.36
CA THR A 246 5.60 39.58 -5.42
C THR A 246 5.15 40.67 -4.47
N VAL A 247 5.47 40.51 -3.20
CA VAL A 247 5.16 41.48 -2.15
C VAL A 247 6.43 42.11 -1.61
N LEU A 248 6.39 43.42 -1.41
CA LEU A 248 7.34 44.13 -0.58
C LEU A 248 6.95 43.91 0.88
N GLN A 249 7.82 43.20 1.61
CA GLN A 249 7.66 42.90 3.02
C GLN A 249 7.99 44.14 3.88
N PRO A 250 7.51 44.17 5.14
CA PRO A 250 7.75 45.30 6.04
C PRO A 250 9.23 45.56 6.36
N ASP A 251 10.10 44.57 6.18
CA ASP A 251 11.55 44.72 6.36
C ASP A 251 12.28 45.24 5.11
N GLY A 252 11.54 45.55 4.05
CA GLY A 252 12.07 46.05 2.78
C GLY A 252 12.50 44.95 1.81
N SER A 253 12.34 43.67 2.17
CA SER A 253 12.63 42.55 1.27
C SER A 253 11.48 42.24 0.33
N TYR A 254 11.78 41.61 -0.81
CA TYR A 254 10.79 41.16 -1.78
C TYR A 254 10.69 39.63 -1.70
N ASP A 255 9.48 39.11 -1.84
CA ASP A 255 9.24 37.67 -1.89
C ASP A 255 7.94 37.38 -2.62
N ASP A 256 7.88 36.23 -3.28
CA ASP A 256 6.70 35.78 -3.98
C ASP A 256 5.63 35.37 -2.98
N LEU A 257 4.40 35.79 -3.23
CA LEU A 257 3.27 35.21 -2.51
C LEU A 257 3.17 33.73 -2.83
N ARG A 258 2.79 32.97 -1.82
CA ARG A 258 2.62 31.53 -1.96
C ARG A 258 1.79 31.18 -3.20
N SER A 259 2.32 30.29 -4.04
CA SER A 259 1.83 29.92 -5.39
C SER A 259 0.36 29.46 -5.50
N THR A 260 -0.36 29.37 -4.38
CA THR A 260 -1.74 28.89 -4.28
C THR A 260 -2.78 30.00 -4.11
N GLY A 261 -2.40 31.28 -4.17
CA GLY A 261 -3.32 32.42 -3.98
C GLY A 261 -3.39 33.34 -5.20
N ALA A 262 -4.57 33.90 -5.47
CA ALA A 262 -4.68 35.03 -6.39
C ALA A 262 -4.08 36.28 -5.76
N CYS A 263 -3.50 37.15 -6.59
CA CYS A 263 -3.05 38.47 -6.17
C CYS A 263 -4.19 39.24 -5.45
N PRO A 264 -3.97 39.75 -4.22
CA PRO A 264 -5.03 40.36 -3.41
C PRO A 264 -5.45 41.77 -3.88
N GLY A 265 -4.67 42.41 -4.75
CA GLY A 265 -4.95 43.75 -5.27
C GLY A 265 -3.89 44.22 -6.27
N PRO A 266 -4.06 45.37 -6.92
CA PRO A 266 -3.07 45.92 -7.83
C PRO A 266 -1.78 46.35 -7.12
N ASP A 267 -0.72 46.59 -7.89
CA ASP A 267 0.57 47.11 -7.42
C ASP A 267 0.39 48.33 -6.49
N GLY A 268 1.15 48.36 -5.39
CA GLY A 268 1.07 49.34 -4.31
C GLY A 268 -0.02 49.09 -3.26
N SER A 269 -0.91 48.10 -3.46
CA SER A 269 -1.98 47.80 -2.48
C SER A 269 -1.40 47.33 -1.15
N PRO A 270 -1.82 47.90 -0.01
CA PRO A 270 -1.35 47.46 1.30
C PRO A 270 -1.92 46.08 1.65
N VAL A 271 -1.06 45.19 2.15
CA VAL A 271 -1.42 43.81 2.48
C VAL A 271 -0.89 43.44 3.86
N THR A 272 -1.78 42.97 4.74
CA THR A 272 -1.35 42.38 6.00
C THR A 272 -0.85 40.96 5.72
N MET A 273 0.32 40.62 6.24
CA MET A 273 0.94 39.32 6.02
C MET A 273 1.68 38.83 7.26
N VAL A 274 1.89 37.52 7.30
CA VAL A 274 2.84 36.85 8.19
C VAL A 274 3.98 36.31 7.33
N TYR A 275 5.20 36.67 7.67
CA TYR A 275 6.39 36.42 6.83
C TYR A 275 7.58 36.01 7.70
N LEU A 276 8.59 35.40 7.09
CA LEU A 276 9.90 35.24 7.71
C LEU A 276 10.84 36.31 7.14
N PRO A 277 11.67 36.96 7.97
CA PRO A 277 12.65 37.91 7.46
C PRO A 277 13.75 37.16 6.71
N GLY A 278 14.13 37.64 5.52
CA GLY A 278 15.18 36.99 4.72
C GLY A 278 15.13 37.20 3.21
N GLY A 279 14.02 37.69 2.64
CA GLY A 279 13.86 37.93 1.19
C GLY A 279 13.79 36.66 0.33
N GLU A 280 13.92 36.82 -0.99
CA GLU A 280 13.70 35.79 -2.04
C GLU A 280 14.40 34.43 -1.84
N ASP A 281 15.50 34.36 -1.08
CA ASP A 281 16.26 33.12 -0.88
C ASP A 281 15.65 32.18 0.18
N GLN A 282 14.54 32.58 0.82
CA GLN A 282 13.93 31.78 1.87
C GLN A 282 12.95 30.72 1.33
N PRO A 283 12.95 29.49 1.88
CA PRO A 283 12.07 28.43 1.41
C PRO A 283 10.61 28.59 1.90
N PHE A 284 10.29 29.67 2.61
CA PHE A 284 9.00 29.91 3.24
C PHE A 284 8.38 31.22 2.78
N HIS A 285 7.46 31.12 1.83
CA HIS A 285 6.76 32.27 1.29
C HIS A 285 5.79 32.90 2.30
N PRO A 286 5.58 34.23 2.25
CA PRO A 286 4.65 34.93 3.11
C PRO A 286 3.21 34.43 2.92
N ALA A 287 2.45 34.48 4.02
CA ALA A 287 1.02 34.18 4.04
C ALA A 287 0.21 35.45 4.30
N LEU A 288 -0.81 35.68 3.48
CA LEU A 288 -1.72 36.82 3.65
C LEU A 288 -2.59 36.65 4.91
N GLY A 289 -2.84 37.77 5.58
CA GLY A 289 -3.67 37.86 6.77
C GLY A 289 -2.88 38.05 8.06
N THR A 290 -3.52 37.75 9.18
CA THR A 290 -2.95 37.89 10.53
C THR A 290 -2.49 36.54 11.06
N ARG A 291 -1.71 36.54 12.15
CA ARG A 291 -1.43 35.30 12.88
C ARG A 291 -2.71 34.54 13.25
N GLY A 292 -3.78 35.26 13.61
CA GLY A 292 -5.09 34.69 13.92
C GLY A 292 -5.70 33.90 12.75
N SER A 293 -5.52 34.35 11.50
CA SER A 293 -6.03 33.62 10.33
C SER A 293 -5.23 32.36 10.00
N LEU A 294 -3.98 32.24 10.48
CA LEU A 294 -3.16 31.04 10.29
C LEU A 294 -3.47 29.93 11.31
N VAL A 295 -4.00 30.28 12.49
CA VAL A 295 -4.25 29.35 13.60
C VAL A 295 -5.06 28.12 13.16
N PRO A 296 -6.19 28.23 12.43
CA PRO A 296 -6.98 27.06 12.06
C PRO A 296 -6.17 26.05 11.22
N LEU A 297 -5.37 26.55 10.28
CA LEU A 297 -4.52 25.70 9.43
C LEU A 297 -3.35 25.10 10.22
N ALA A 298 -2.73 25.86 11.10
CA ALA A 298 -1.69 25.35 12.00
C ALA A 298 -2.23 24.27 12.98
N VAL A 299 -3.48 24.42 13.44
CA VAL A 299 -4.16 23.41 14.26
C VAL A 299 -4.39 22.13 13.46
N LEU A 300 -4.74 22.20 12.17
CA LEU A 300 -4.84 21.01 11.31
C LEU A 300 -3.51 20.25 11.24
N TRP A 301 -2.37 20.97 11.15
CA TRP A 301 -1.05 20.34 11.22
C TRP A 301 -0.83 19.59 12.54
N GLY A 302 -1.10 20.25 13.67
CA GLY A 302 -0.92 19.64 14.99
C GLY A 302 -1.82 18.42 15.21
N VAL A 303 -3.12 18.56 14.93
CA VAL A 303 -4.12 17.49 15.08
C VAL A 303 -3.79 16.32 14.16
N GLY A 304 -3.48 16.58 12.89
CA GLY A 304 -3.13 15.54 11.91
C GLY A 304 -1.87 14.77 12.30
N THR A 305 -0.83 15.48 12.73
CA THR A 305 0.44 14.86 13.15
C THR A 305 0.27 13.99 14.41
N VAL A 306 -0.37 14.52 15.45
CA VAL A 306 -0.62 13.78 16.70
C VAL A 306 -1.52 12.56 16.45
N SER A 307 -2.58 12.74 15.66
CA SER A 307 -3.51 11.65 15.33
C SER A 307 -2.82 10.57 14.49
N GLY A 308 -2.04 10.95 13.47
CA GLY A 308 -1.29 10.02 12.63
C GLY A 308 -0.29 9.19 13.42
N CYS A 309 0.54 9.86 14.24
CA CYS A 309 1.50 9.20 15.13
C CYS A 309 0.80 8.27 16.15
N GLY A 310 -0.31 8.72 16.73
CA GLY A 310 -1.11 7.93 17.65
C GLY A 310 -1.66 6.66 17.00
N MET A 311 -2.25 6.78 15.80
CA MET A 311 -2.78 5.65 15.05
C MET A 311 -1.69 4.64 14.66
N LEU A 312 -0.52 5.10 14.19
CA LEU A 312 0.62 4.21 13.90
C LEU A 312 1.12 3.50 15.17
N THR A 313 1.16 4.19 16.30
CA THR A 313 1.57 3.60 17.58
C THR A 313 0.58 2.54 18.04
N VAL A 314 -0.73 2.79 17.94
CA VAL A 314 -1.77 1.80 18.26
C VAL A 314 -1.70 0.61 17.30
N ALA A 315 -1.48 0.85 16.01
CA ALA A 315 -1.29 -0.19 15.00
C ALA A 315 -0.08 -1.07 15.33
N ALA A 316 1.05 -0.47 15.72
CA ALA A 316 2.25 -1.16 16.15
C ALA A 316 2.00 -2.01 17.41
N ARG A 317 1.26 -1.49 18.40
CA ARG A 317 0.92 -2.26 19.62
C ARG A 317 0.02 -3.45 19.30
N ARG A 318 -1.03 -3.26 18.50
CA ARG A 318 -1.96 -4.32 18.12
C ARG A 318 -1.29 -5.38 17.25
N GLY A 319 -0.47 -4.97 16.27
CA GLY A 319 0.32 -5.88 15.45
C GLY A 319 1.27 -6.74 16.27
N ARG A 320 1.95 -6.14 17.28
CA ARG A 320 2.85 -6.89 18.16
C ARG A 320 2.14 -7.93 19.02
N ARG A 321 0.97 -7.59 19.58
CA ARG A 321 0.14 -8.54 20.35
C ARG A 321 -0.37 -9.71 19.53
N ALA A 322 -0.63 -9.50 18.24
CA ALA A 322 -1.04 -10.57 17.33
C ALA A 322 0.11 -11.53 16.95
N LEU A 323 1.36 -11.15 17.24
CA LEU A 323 2.56 -11.93 16.95
C LEU A 323 3.17 -12.63 18.18
N SER A 324 2.72 -12.27 19.39
CA SER A 324 3.11 -12.87 20.68
C SER A 324 2.14 -13.96 21.10
#